data_AF-A0A933I5I5-F1
#
_entry.id   AF-A0A933I5I5-F1
#
_cell.length_a   1.000
_cell.length_b   1.000
_cell.length_c   1.000
_cell.angle_alpha   90.00
_cell.angle_beta   90.00
_cell.angle_gamma   90.00
#
_symmetry.space_group_name_H-M   'P 1'
#
loop_
_entity.id
_entity.type
_entity.pdbx_description
1 polymer ?
#
loop_
_entity_poly.entity_id
_entity_poly.type
_entity_poly.pdbx_seq_one_letter_code
_entity_poly.pdbx_strand_id
1 'polypeptide(L)'
;MGTKEALIYFLIIIFSFIISIPFIWYFAVPVSLIKDSLEGSVSAQNSRDGVKVFTEGLGKGFFFTVHADRIDFKGGGAPCLSITNITVRINPLYLL
;
A
#
# COMPACT_ATOMS: atom_id res chain seq x y z
N MET A 1 -20.24 -27.54 28.67
CA MET A 1 -20.01 -26.31 27.88
C MET A 1 -21.25 -26.06 27.05
N GLY A 2 -21.98 -24.99 27.34
CA GLY A 2 -23.28 -24.74 26.72
C GLY A 2 -23.12 -24.32 25.26
N THR A 3 -24.05 -24.69 24.38
CA THR A 3 -24.05 -24.31 22.96
C THR A 3 -23.90 -22.80 22.73
N LYS A 4 -24.36 -21.98 23.67
CA LYS A 4 -24.21 -20.51 23.67
C LYS A 4 -22.75 -20.07 23.89
N GLU A 5 -22.02 -20.74 24.77
CA GLU A 5 -20.62 -20.40 25.05
C GLU A 5 -19.74 -20.70 23.82
N ALA A 6 -19.98 -21.85 23.18
CA ALA A 6 -19.29 -22.23 21.95
C ALA A 6 -19.53 -21.21 20.82
N LEU A 7 -20.76 -20.72 20.67
CA LEU A 7 -21.10 -19.69 19.68
C LEU A 7 -20.35 -18.37 19.94
N ILE A 8 -20.26 -17.94 21.20
CA ILE A 8 -19.55 -16.71 21.58
C ILE A 8 -18.05 -16.83 21.25
N TYR A 9 -17.42 -17.94 21.63
CA TYR A 9 -16.00 -18.16 21.31
C TYR A 9 -15.75 -18.20 19.80
N PHE A 10 -16.65 -18.84 19.03
CA PHE A 10 -16.56 -18.87 17.58
C PHE A 10 -16.62 -17.46 16.95
N LEU A 11 -17.55 -16.62 17.42
CA LEU A 11 -17.65 -15.23 16.95
C LEU A 11 -16.41 -14.40 17.30
N ILE A 12 -15.85 -14.58 18.50
CA ILE A 12 -14.62 -13.88 18.92
C ILE A 12 -13.45 -14.27 18.02
N ILE A 13 -13.30 -15.56 17.68
CA ILE A 13 -12.23 -16.04 16.80
C ILE A 13 -12.36 -15.41 15.41
N ILE A 14 -13.56 -15.40 14.82
CA ILE A 14 -13.79 -14.77 13.51
C ILE A 14 -13.46 -13.29 13.56
N PHE A 15 -13.93 -12.58 14.58
CA PHE A 15 -13.68 -11.15 14.71
C PHE A 15 -12.19 -10.84 14.88
N SER A 16 -11.50 -11.62 15.70
CA SER A 16 -10.06 -11.53 15.88
C SER A 16 -9.30 -11.76 14.57
N PHE A 17 -9.76 -12.71 13.74
CA PHE A 17 -9.16 -13.00 12.44
C PHE A 17 -9.39 -11.87 11.43
N ILE A 18 -10.61 -11.30 11.37
CA ILE A 18 -10.92 -10.19 10.47
C ILE A 18 -10.08 -8.96 10.83
N ILE A 19 -9.92 -8.67 12.12
CA ILE A 19 -9.14 -7.52 12.60
C ILE A 19 -7.64 -7.73 12.41
N SER A 20 -7.11 -8.94 12.52
CA SER A 20 -5.67 -9.15 12.41
C SER A 20 -5.14 -8.85 11.00
N ILE A 21 -5.94 -9.03 9.95
CA ILE A 21 -5.55 -8.79 8.55
C ILE A 21 -5.02 -7.35 8.30
N PRO A 22 -5.76 -6.27 8.62
CA PRO A 22 -5.24 -4.91 8.44
C PRO A 22 -4.04 -4.59 9.34
N PHE A 23 -3.91 -5.26 10.49
CA PHE A 23 -2.73 -5.12 11.35
C PHE A 23 -1.49 -5.75 10.71
N ILE A 24 -1.62 -6.95 10.12
CA ILE A 24 -0.54 -7.57 9.36
C ILE A 24 -0.11 -6.65 8.22
N TRP A 25 -1.05 -6.09 7.45
CA TRP A 25 -0.72 -5.09 6.44
C TRP A 25 0.07 -3.90 7.01
N TYR A 26 -0.42 -3.35 8.12
CA TYR A 26 0.18 -2.17 8.72
C TYR A 26 1.58 -2.42 9.29
N PHE A 27 1.87 -3.62 9.79
CA PHE A 27 3.16 -3.95 10.39
C PHE A 27 4.13 -4.68 9.46
N ALA A 28 3.65 -5.59 8.61
CA ALA A 28 4.50 -6.44 7.78
C ALA A 28 5.07 -5.73 6.55
N VAL A 29 4.34 -4.76 5.97
CA VAL A 29 4.76 -4.09 4.74
C VAL A 29 5.30 -2.69 5.05
N PRO A 30 6.61 -2.47 5.21
CA PRO A 30 7.15 -1.13 5.44
C PRO A 30 6.85 -0.17 4.28
N VAL A 31 6.65 1.11 4.61
CA VAL A 31 6.36 2.17 3.63
C VAL A 31 7.49 2.31 2.61
N SER A 32 8.74 2.09 3.02
CA SER A 32 9.90 2.13 2.14
C SER A 32 9.81 1.12 1.01
N LEU A 33 9.36 -0.11 1.27
CA LEU A 33 9.18 -1.12 0.20
C LEU A 33 8.15 -0.68 -0.84
N ILE A 34 7.07 -0.02 -0.40
CA ILE A 34 6.06 0.52 -1.33
C ILE A 34 6.67 1.63 -2.18
N LYS A 35 7.45 2.52 -1.56
CA LYS A 35 8.15 3.60 -2.26
C LYS A 35 9.14 3.05 -3.30
N ASP A 36 10.00 2.12 -2.88
CA ASP A 36 11.02 1.52 -3.73
C ASP A 36 10.38 0.73 -4.89
N SER A 37 9.29 0.02 -4.63
CA SER A 37 8.53 -0.70 -5.66
C SER A 37 7.90 0.26 -6.67
N LEU A 38 7.32 1.38 -6.21
CA LEU A 38 6.68 2.38 -7.07
C LEU A 38 7.71 3.12 -7.94
N GLU A 39 8.78 3.63 -7.33
CA GLU A 39 9.85 4.34 -8.03
C GLU A 39 10.62 3.38 -8.96
N GLY A 40 10.82 2.14 -8.53
CA GLY A 40 11.48 1.07 -9.28
C GLY A 40 10.68 0.56 -10.49
N SER A 41 9.35 0.41 -10.35
CA SER A 41 8.50 -0.11 -11.43
C SER A 41 8.49 0.80 -12.66
N VAL A 42 8.50 2.12 -12.47
CA VAL A 42 8.53 3.08 -13.58
C VAL A 42 9.93 3.26 -14.15
N SER A 43 10.95 3.24 -13.29
CA SER A 43 12.34 3.37 -13.72
C SER A 43 12.82 2.15 -14.52
N ALA A 44 12.35 0.94 -14.17
CA ALA A 44 12.67 -0.29 -14.89
C ALA A 44 12.04 -0.32 -16.30
N GLN A 45 10.81 0.17 -16.46
CA GLN A 45 10.11 0.19 -17.76
C GLN A 45 10.69 1.23 -18.74
N ASN A 46 11.25 2.34 -18.27
CA ASN A 46 11.69 3.47 -19.11
C ASN A 46 13.22 3.67 -19.14
N SER A 47 13.97 2.58 -19.22
CA SER A 47 15.44 2.60 -19.30
C SER A 47 16.01 3.35 -20.52
N ARG A 48 15.18 3.76 -21.50
CA ARG A 48 15.59 4.53 -22.69
C ARG A 48 15.40 6.05 -22.61
N ASP A 49 14.47 6.57 -21.80
CA ASP A 49 14.11 8.00 -21.79
C ASP A 49 14.37 8.71 -20.44
N GLY A 50 14.96 8.01 -19.46
CA GLY A 50 15.40 8.63 -18.22
C GLY A 50 14.24 9.19 -17.36
N VAL A 51 13.03 8.66 -17.54
CA VAL A 51 11.86 9.03 -16.72
C VAL A 51 12.03 8.43 -15.33
N LYS A 52 12.29 9.28 -14.35
CA LYS A 52 12.39 8.94 -12.92
C LYS A 52 11.11 9.34 -12.21
N VAL A 53 10.67 8.49 -11.30
CA VAL A 53 9.55 8.78 -10.40
C VAL A 53 10.08 9.10 -9.02
N PHE A 54 9.55 10.16 -8.43
CA PHE A 54 9.85 10.57 -7.06
C PHE A 54 8.54 10.67 -6.30
N THR A 55 8.49 10.03 -5.14
CA THR A 55 7.31 10.03 -4.29
C THR A 55 7.57 10.73 -2.97
N GLU A 56 6.70 11.69 -2.63
CA GLU A 56 6.75 12.47 -1.40
C GLU A 56 5.46 12.29 -0.59
N GLY A 57 5.58 12.31 0.75
CA GLY A 57 4.45 12.14 1.64
C GLY A 57 3.79 10.76 1.58
N LEU A 58 4.53 9.70 1.21
CA LEU A 58 3.98 8.35 1.14
C LEU A 58 3.60 7.86 2.54
N GLY A 59 2.33 7.47 2.72
CA GLY A 59 1.77 6.95 3.96
C GLY A 59 0.88 5.74 3.71
N LYS A 60 0.72 4.90 4.73
CA LYS A 60 -0.22 3.77 4.71
C LYS A 60 -1.44 4.10 5.55
N GLY A 61 -2.61 3.87 4.97
CA GLY A 61 -3.87 3.83 5.68
C GLY A 61 -4.21 2.40 6.13
N PHE A 62 -5.26 2.31 6.95
CA PHE A 62 -5.90 1.03 7.24
C PHE A 62 -6.53 0.44 5.97
N PHE A 63 -6.71 -0.89 5.96
CA PHE A 63 -7.34 -1.63 4.85
C PHE A 63 -6.64 -1.52 3.50
N PHE A 64 -5.32 -1.71 3.47
CA PHE A 64 -4.55 -1.75 2.21
C PHE A 64 -4.57 -0.43 1.43
N THR A 65 -4.81 0.69 2.11
CA THR A 65 -4.78 2.01 1.49
C THR A 65 -3.37 2.59 1.57
N VAL A 66 -2.96 3.28 0.51
CA VAL A 66 -1.72 4.05 0.43
C VAL A 66 -2.06 5.46 -0.02
N HIS A 67 -1.46 6.45 0.64
CA HIS A 67 -1.61 7.85 0.31
C HIS A 67 -0.25 8.41 -0.08
N ALA A 68 -0.22 9.35 -1.01
CA ALA A 68 0.97 10.13 -1.33
C ALA A 68 0.56 11.58 -1.53
N ASP A 69 1.29 12.50 -0.90
CA ASP A 69 1.07 13.93 -1.08
C ASP A 69 1.41 14.33 -2.51
N ARG A 70 2.47 13.75 -3.08
CA ARG A 70 2.93 14.06 -4.43
C ARG A 70 3.71 12.91 -5.07
N ILE A 71 3.45 12.66 -6.35
CA ILE A 71 4.25 11.82 -7.24
C ILE A 71 4.71 12.68 -8.42
N ASP A 72 6.03 12.86 -8.54
CA ASP A 72 6.68 13.57 -9.64
C ASP A 72 7.29 12.61 -10.65
N PHE A 73 6.98 12.82 -11.92
CA PHE A 73 7.62 12.18 -13.06
C PHE A 73 8.58 13.18 -13.70
N LYS A 74 9.88 12.88 -13.72
CA LYS A 74 10.92 13.71 -14.32
C LYS A 74 11.55 12.98 -15.49
N GLY A 75 11.48 13.55 -16.69
CA GLY A 75 12.16 13.06 -17.89
C GLY A 75 13.17 14.08 -18.38
N GLY A 76 14.39 13.67 -18.73
CA GLY A 76 15.41 14.57 -19.30
C GLY A 76 15.84 15.76 -18.42
N GLY A 77 15.66 15.68 -17.10
CA GLY A 77 16.05 16.74 -16.16
C GLY A 77 14.97 17.79 -15.85
N ALA A 78 13.80 17.72 -16.49
CA ALA A 78 12.67 18.60 -16.21
C ALA A 78 11.48 17.82 -15.60
N PRO A 79 10.69 18.43 -14.69
CA PRO A 79 9.42 17.84 -14.25
C PRO A 79 8.46 17.78 -15.43
N CYS A 80 8.05 16.57 -15.81
CA CYS A 80 7.15 16.32 -16.92
C CYS A 80 5.69 16.24 -16.45
N LEU A 81 5.46 15.62 -15.28
CA LEU A 81 4.13 15.49 -14.68
C LEU A 81 4.26 15.44 -13.16
N SER A 82 3.39 16.15 -12.46
CA SER A 82 3.26 16.09 -11.00
C SER A 82 1.81 15.77 -10.66
N ILE A 83 1.59 14.65 -9.99
CA ILE A 83 0.27 14.27 -9.50
C ILE A 83 0.27 14.46 -7.98
N THR A 84 -0.70 15.21 -7.46
CA THR A 84 -0.81 15.53 -6.04
C THR A 84 -2.02 14.87 -5.39
N ASN A 85 -1.94 14.62 -4.09
CA ASN A 85 -3.03 14.12 -3.25
C ASN A 85 -3.64 12.81 -3.78
N ILE A 86 -2.78 11.79 -3.84
CA ILE A 86 -3.09 10.49 -4.42
C ILE A 86 -3.49 9.56 -3.30
N THR A 87 -4.61 8.87 -3.51
CA THR A 87 -5.01 7.75 -2.66
C THR A 87 -5.21 6.53 -3.53
N VAL A 88 -4.46 5.48 -3.22
CA VAL A 88 -4.54 4.19 -3.91
C VAL A 88 -5.02 3.15 -2.92
N ARG A 89 -6.00 2.35 -3.33
CA ARG A 89 -6.39 1.16 -2.58
C ARG A 89 -5.78 -0.06 -3.24
N ILE A 90 -4.87 -0.72 -2.53
CA ILE A 90 -4.26 -1.95 -2.99
C ILE A 90 -5.29 -3.07 -2.80
N ASN A 91 -5.52 -3.84 -3.86
CA ASN A 91 -6.34 -5.02 -3.76
C ASN A 91 -5.49 -6.16 -3.15
N PRO A 92 -5.82 -6.63 -1.93
CA PRO A 92 -4.99 -7.61 -1.22
C PRO A 92 -4.96 -8.99 -1.90
N LEU A 93 -5.85 -9.26 -2.86
CA LEU A 93 -5.79 -10.46 -3.70
C LEU A 93 -4.48 -10.58 -4.49
N TYR A 94 -3.78 -9.46 -4.73
CA TYR A 94 -2.51 -9.44 -5.45
C TYR A 94 -1.28 -9.40 -4.52
N LEU A 95 -1.47 -9.60 -3.20
CA LEU A 95 -0.38 -9.71 -2.21
C LEU A 95 -0.06 -11.17 -1.83
N LEU A 96 -0.87 -12.13 -2.28
CA LEU A 96 -0.71 -13.58 -2.10
C LEU A 96 -0.24 -14.22 -3.41
#